data_AF-A0A978SRK0-F1
#
_entry.id   AF-A0A978SRK0-F1
#
_cell.length_a   1.000
_cell.length_b   1.000
_cell.length_c   1.000
_cell.angle_alpha   90.00
_cell.angle_beta   90.00
_cell.angle_gamma   90.00
#
_symmetry.space_group_name_H-M   'P 1'
#
loop_
_entity.id
_entity.type
_entity.pdbx_description
1 polymer ?
#
loop_
_entity_poly.entity_id
_entity_poly.type
_entity_poly.pdbx_seq_one_letter_code
_entity_poly.pdbx_strand_id
1 'polypeptide(L)'
;MGLSKFEYSQLRPTANLAIQNLHILYRFPGFTYRRERGAGVWRGTLQPRPLSQKYRVAVSYKLCSCPTVKVIAPILLPKTPHLWGDGTLCLFYPKESPWKRDMLIATTILPWTALWLYYYELWLDTGKWLGPSSHSADRHLQGGYANPAEDNEEIS
;
A
#
# COMPACT_ATOMS: atom_id res chain seq x y z
N MET A 1 -37.52 -0.95 20.44
CA MET A 1 -37.60 -0.36 19.08
C MET A 1 -36.25 -0.55 18.41
N GLY A 2 -36.16 -1.48 17.47
CA GLY A 2 -34.93 -1.74 16.71
C GLY A 2 -34.86 -0.84 15.49
N LEU A 3 -33.65 -0.36 15.16
CA LEU A 3 -33.41 0.48 14.01
C LEU A 3 -33.68 -0.29 12.71
N SER A 4 -34.27 0.39 11.73
CA SER A 4 -34.55 -0.15 10.40
C SER A 4 -33.26 -0.44 9.62
N LYS A 5 -33.33 -1.32 8.61
CA LYS A 5 -32.19 -1.60 7.69
C LYS A 5 -31.64 -0.33 7.02
N PHE A 6 -32.47 0.69 6.84
CA PHE A 6 -32.07 2.00 6.31
C PHE A 6 -31.24 2.79 7.32
N GLU A 7 -31.66 2.84 8.59
CA GLU A 7 -30.91 3.48 9.67
C GLU A 7 -29.58 2.75 9.95
N TYR A 8 -29.55 1.42 9.87
CA TYR A 8 -28.29 0.66 9.89
C TYR A 8 -27.32 1.03 8.75
N SER A 9 -27.83 1.38 7.57
CA SER A 9 -27.00 1.79 6.43
C SER A 9 -26.38 3.19 6.60
N GLN A 10 -27.01 4.05 7.40
CA GLN A 10 -26.53 5.39 7.77
C GLN A 10 -25.54 5.36 8.95
N LEU A 11 -25.55 4.28 9.75
CA LEU A 11 -24.60 4.03 10.83
C LEU A 11 -23.29 3.40 10.34
N ARG A 12 -22.88 3.59 9.08
CA ARG A 12 -21.52 3.21 8.66
C ARG A 12 -20.55 4.12 9.42
N PRO A 13 -19.80 3.62 10.41
CA PRO A 13 -18.84 4.46 11.11
C PRO A 13 -17.86 4.91 10.03
N THR A 14 -17.80 6.22 9.76
CA THR A 14 -16.72 6.75 8.95
C THR A 14 -15.44 6.33 9.66
N ALA A 15 -14.57 5.57 8.99
CA ALA A 15 -13.43 4.94 9.62
C ALA A 15 -12.45 6.01 10.11
N ASN A 16 -12.68 6.53 11.32
CA ASN A 16 -11.87 7.55 11.95
C ASN A 16 -10.54 6.95 12.43
N LEU A 17 -9.62 7.79 12.89
CA LEU A 17 -8.29 7.32 13.27
C LEU A 17 -8.31 6.29 14.41
N ALA A 18 -9.30 6.34 15.32
CA ALA A 18 -9.42 5.37 16.40
C ALA A 18 -9.86 4.00 15.89
N ILE A 19 -10.83 3.95 14.97
CA ILE A 19 -11.26 2.71 14.31
C ILE A 19 -10.11 2.12 13.49
N GLN A 20 -9.41 2.95 12.71
CA GLN A 20 -8.23 2.50 11.96
C GLN A 20 -7.17 1.91 12.90
N ASN A 21 -6.88 2.60 14.01
CA ASN A 21 -5.92 2.13 14.99
C ASN A 21 -6.32 0.79 15.62
N LEU A 22 -7.58 0.65 16.05
CA LEU A 22 -8.09 -0.59 16.62
C LEU A 22 -7.91 -1.77 15.65
N HIS A 23 -8.30 -1.59 14.39
CA HIS A 23 -8.20 -2.65 13.39
C HIS A 23 -6.75 -3.01 13.04
N ILE A 24 -5.85 -2.03 13.02
CA ILE A 24 -4.41 -2.26 12.78
C ILE A 24 -3.82 -3.04 13.95
N LEU A 25 -4.01 -2.59 15.19
CA LEU A 25 -3.42 -3.25 16.36
C LEU A 25 -3.96 -4.67 16.58
N TYR A 26 -5.24 -4.92 16.23
CA TYR A 26 -5.81 -6.27 16.30
C TYR A 26 -5.18 -7.24 15.29
N ARG A 27 -4.92 -6.78 14.05
CA ARG A 27 -4.38 -7.64 12.96
C ARG A 27 -2.86 -7.68 12.90
N PHE A 28 -2.22 -6.60 13.34
CA PHE A 28 -0.78 -6.38 13.28
C PHE A 28 -0.31 -5.87 14.65
N PRO A 29 -0.28 -6.74 15.69
CA PRO A 29 0.01 -6.33 17.06
C PRO A 29 1.42 -5.74 17.26
N GLY A 30 2.35 -5.99 16.33
CA GLY A 30 3.69 -5.38 16.32
C GLY A 30 3.73 -3.94 15.79
N PHE A 31 2.60 -3.37 15.38
CA PHE A 31 2.54 -1.98 14.93
C PHE A 31 2.36 -1.03 16.13
N THR A 32 2.98 0.13 16.02
CA THR A 32 2.86 1.24 16.96
C THR A 32 2.14 2.40 16.28
N TYR A 33 1.40 3.19 17.05
CA TYR A 33 0.63 4.33 16.56
C TYR A 33 1.11 5.64 17.20
N ARG A 34 1.27 6.68 16.38
CA ARG A 34 1.49 8.06 16.83
C ARG A 34 0.67 9.02 15.99
N ARG A 35 0.35 10.19 16.56
CA ARG A 35 -0.26 11.29 15.82
C ARG A 35 0.80 12.34 15.52
N GLU A 36 1.03 12.63 14.24
CA GLU A 36 2.09 13.52 13.76
C GLU A 36 1.50 14.49 12.73
N ARG A 37 1.65 15.81 12.93
CA ARG A 37 1.18 16.86 12.00
C ARG A 37 -0.27 16.68 11.52
N GLY A 38 -1.15 16.21 12.42
CA GLY A 38 -2.56 15.97 12.13
C GLY A 38 -2.88 14.66 11.40
N ALA A 39 -1.89 13.84 11.07
CA ALA A 39 -2.04 12.50 10.52
C ALA A 39 -1.83 11.41 11.58
N GLY A 40 -2.51 10.28 11.43
CA GLY A 40 -2.16 9.05 12.13
C GLY A 40 -0.99 8.37 11.42
N VAL A 41 0.04 8.01 12.17
CA VAL A 41 1.22 7.31 11.64
C VAL A 41 1.36 5.98 12.37
N TRP A 42 1.32 4.89 11.61
CA TRP A 42 1.57 3.54 12.11
C TRP A 42 2.93 3.05 11.63
N ARG A 43 3.75 2.54 12.55
CA ARG A 43 5.05 1.95 12.24
C ARG A 43 5.13 0.54 12.77
N GLY A 44 5.55 -0.39 11.92
CA GLY A 44 5.66 -1.79 12.29
C GLY A 44 6.41 -2.58 11.24
N THR A 45 6.48 -3.89 11.43
CA THR A 45 7.20 -4.80 10.55
C THR A 45 6.23 -5.67 9.76
N LEU A 46 6.46 -5.77 8.47
CA LEU A 46 5.82 -6.72 7.57
C LEU A 46 6.86 -7.73 7.08
N GLN A 47 6.40 -8.96 6.86
CA GLN A 47 7.21 -10.03 6.29
C GLN A 47 6.32 -10.72 5.24
N PRO A 48 6.53 -10.48 3.93
CA PRO A 48 5.59 -10.89 2.90
C PRO A 48 5.43 -12.42 2.78
N ARG A 49 6.49 -13.18 3.08
CA ARG A 49 6.47 -14.65 3.19
C ARG A 49 7.25 -15.09 4.43
N PRO A 50 7.06 -16.33 4.93
CA PRO A 50 7.80 -16.83 6.10
C PRO A 50 9.33 -16.74 5.99
N LEU A 51 9.87 -16.88 4.76
CA LEU A 51 11.31 -16.80 4.47
C LEU A 51 11.77 -15.43 3.97
N SER A 52 10.84 -14.49 3.76
CA SER A 52 11.14 -13.15 3.27
C SER A 52 11.90 -12.33 4.30
N GLN A 53 12.60 -11.32 3.82
CA GLN A 53 13.20 -10.30 4.67
C GLN A 53 12.10 -9.59 5.48
N LYS A 54 12.43 -9.15 6.70
CA LYS A 54 11.55 -8.31 7.50
C LYS A 54 11.71 -6.85 7.09
N TYR A 55 10.60 -6.21 6.73
CA TYR A 55 10.55 -4.81 6.32
C TYR A 55 9.84 -3.98 7.37
N ARG A 56 10.54 -3.00 7.95
CA ARG A 56 9.92 -1.96 8.78
C ARG A 56 9.30 -0.92 7.87
N VAL A 57 8.01 -0.67 8.02
CA VAL A 57 7.23 0.27 7.20
C VAL A 57 6.57 1.35 8.06
N ALA A 58 6.32 2.50 7.46
CA ALA A 58 5.52 3.58 8.02
C ALA A 58 4.31 3.85 7.13
N VAL A 59 3.11 3.71 7.70
CA VAL A 59 1.85 4.10 7.07
C VAL A 59 1.42 5.44 7.66
N SER A 60 1.19 6.45 6.82
CA SER A 60 0.67 7.75 7.23
C SER A 60 -0.72 7.98 6.64
N TYR A 61 -1.66 8.45 7.44
CA TYR A 61 -3.03 8.70 7.02
C TYR A 61 -3.59 9.97 7.66
N LYS A 62 -3.99 10.93 6.83
CA LYS A 62 -4.82 12.05 7.25
C LYS A 62 -6.27 11.73 6.89
N LEU A 63 -7.20 12.05 7.77
CA LEU A 63 -8.62 11.84 7.49
C LEU A 63 -9.00 12.51 6.17
N CYS A 64 -9.77 11.78 5.36
CA CYS A 64 -10.20 12.18 4.02
C CYS A 64 -9.09 12.28 2.95
N SER A 65 -7.84 11.91 3.25
CA SER A 65 -6.78 11.77 2.24
C SER A 65 -6.60 10.32 1.78
N CYS A 66 -5.70 10.08 0.83
CA CYS A 66 -5.15 8.74 0.60
C CYS A 66 -4.06 8.44 1.65
N PRO A 67 -3.97 7.20 2.14
CA PRO A 67 -2.87 6.75 2.98
C PRO A 67 -1.61 6.59 2.13
N THR A 68 -0.46 6.92 2.71
CA THR A 68 0.85 6.76 2.09
C THR A 68 1.70 5.79 2.88
N VAL A 69 2.58 5.06 2.20
CA VAL A 69 3.45 4.05 2.82
C VAL A 69 4.88 4.26 2.39
N LYS A 70 5.83 4.20 3.34
CA LYS A 70 7.27 4.19 3.08
C LYS A 70 7.92 2.99 3.77
N VAL A 71 8.90 2.39 3.11
CA VAL A 71 9.78 1.41 3.74
C VAL A 71 10.88 2.17 4.50
N ILE A 72 11.00 1.90 5.79
CA ILE A 72 12.00 2.51 6.69
C ILE A 72 13.28 1.68 6.70
N ALA A 73 13.15 0.35 6.72
CA ALA A 73 14.28 -0.57 6.76
C ALA A 73 13.90 -1.96 6.21
N PRO A 74 14.78 -2.66 5.49
CA PRO A 74 15.99 -2.11 4.86
C PRO A 74 15.66 -1.02 3.84
N ILE A 75 16.66 -0.19 3.50
CA ILE A 75 16.52 0.82 2.45
C ILE A 75 16.34 0.07 1.12
N LEU A 76 15.32 0.47 0.34
CA LEU A 76 15.07 -0.09 -0.97
C LEU A 76 16.21 0.26 -1.94
N LEU A 77 16.50 -0.64 -2.89
CA LEU A 77 17.55 -0.40 -3.87
C LEU A 77 17.26 0.83 -4.75
N PRO A 78 18.29 1.52 -5.26
CA PRO A 78 18.11 2.55 -6.27
C PRO A 78 17.35 2.00 -7.49
N LYS A 79 16.56 2.86 -8.14
CA LYS A 79 15.72 2.50 -9.30
C LYS A 79 14.66 1.43 -9.02
N THR A 80 14.31 1.22 -7.74
CA THR A 80 13.17 0.37 -7.39
C THR A 80 11.91 0.89 -8.12
N PRO A 81 11.24 0.05 -8.91
CA PRO A 81 10.06 0.46 -9.65
C PRO A 81 8.88 0.73 -8.70
N HIS A 82 7.83 1.38 -9.20
CA HIS A 82 6.59 1.62 -8.45
C HIS A 82 6.81 2.39 -7.14
N LEU A 83 7.76 3.33 -7.15
CA LEU A 83 7.89 4.38 -6.15
C LEU A 83 7.48 5.73 -6.75
N TRP A 84 6.74 6.51 -5.98
CA TRP A 84 6.56 7.92 -6.24
C TRP A 84 7.87 8.68 -5.99
N GLY A 85 8.01 9.88 -6.55
CA GLY A 85 9.23 10.68 -6.44
C GLY A 85 9.69 11.01 -5.01
N ASP A 86 8.79 10.91 -4.02
CA ASP A 86 9.10 11.12 -2.60
C ASP A 86 9.44 9.82 -1.83
N GLY A 87 9.54 8.70 -2.53
CA GLY A 87 9.81 7.37 -1.98
C GLY A 87 8.59 6.66 -1.37
N THR A 88 7.37 7.18 -1.57
CA THR A 88 6.17 6.43 -1.20
C THR A 88 5.88 5.30 -2.18
N LEU A 89 5.36 4.19 -1.66
CA LEU A 89 4.98 3.04 -2.47
C LEU A 89 3.76 3.37 -3.33
N CYS A 90 3.81 3.00 -4.60
CA CYS A 90 2.66 2.98 -5.49
C CYS A 90 1.88 1.68 -5.27
N LEU A 91 0.95 1.67 -4.32
CA LEU A 91 0.20 0.47 -3.91
C LEU A 91 -1.06 0.20 -4.74
N PHE A 92 -1.62 1.24 -5.34
CA PHE A 92 -2.85 1.18 -6.13
C PHE A 92 -2.89 2.38 -7.06
N TYR A 93 -3.58 2.26 -8.19
CA TYR A 93 -3.92 3.43 -8.98
C TYR A 93 -5.25 4.02 -8.52
N PRO A 94 -5.27 5.31 -8.12
CA PRO A 94 -6.50 5.95 -7.68
C PRO A 94 -7.65 5.94 -8.71
N LYS A 95 -7.36 5.82 -10.02
CA LYS A 95 -8.41 5.80 -11.06
C LYS A 95 -9.06 4.43 -11.25
N GLU A 96 -8.34 3.34 -10.99
CA GLU A 96 -8.85 1.97 -11.21
C GLU A 96 -9.36 1.33 -9.91
N SER A 97 -8.76 1.67 -8.78
CA SER A 97 -9.20 1.19 -7.46
C SER A 97 -9.06 2.31 -6.44
N PRO A 98 -10.02 3.26 -6.41
CA PRO A 98 -9.94 4.40 -5.51
C PRO A 98 -10.02 3.93 -4.05
N TRP A 99 -9.05 4.38 -3.26
CA TRP A 99 -9.17 4.38 -1.81
C TRP A 99 -10.48 5.09 -1.40
N LYS A 100 -11.35 4.38 -0.68
CA LYS A 100 -12.59 4.93 -0.11
C LYS A 100 -12.41 5.16 1.38
N ARG A 101 -13.05 6.20 1.92
CA ARG A 101 -12.89 6.61 3.33
C ARG A 101 -13.44 5.59 4.34
N ASP A 102 -14.26 4.67 3.88
CA ASP A 102 -14.79 3.55 4.66
C ASP A 102 -13.91 2.29 4.61
N MET A 103 -12.83 2.30 3.81
CA MET A 103 -11.84 1.23 3.79
C MET A 103 -10.95 1.28 5.02
N LEU A 104 -10.58 0.10 5.52
CA LEU A 104 -9.66 -0.06 6.64
C LEU A 104 -8.24 -0.27 6.13
N ILE A 105 -7.29 0.50 6.65
CA ILE A 105 -5.85 0.36 6.36
C ILE A 105 -5.39 -1.07 6.65
N ALA A 106 -5.90 -1.67 7.73
CA ALA A 106 -5.54 -3.00 8.16
C ALA A 106 -5.97 -4.12 7.18
N THR A 107 -7.01 -3.91 6.37
CA THR A 107 -7.52 -4.92 5.43
C THR A 107 -7.24 -4.58 3.98
N THR A 108 -6.53 -3.48 3.72
CA THR A 108 -6.28 -2.99 2.35
C THR A 108 -4.83 -2.58 2.21
N ILE A 109 -4.44 -1.43 2.77
CA ILE A 109 -3.10 -0.84 2.62
C ILE A 109 -2.00 -1.72 3.17
N LEU A 110 -2.16 -2.32 4.36
CA LEU A 110 -1.13 -3.20 4.92
C LEU A 110 -0.99 -4.51 4.10
N PRO A 111 -2.08 -5.22 3.73
CA PRO A 111 -2.00 -6.32 2.78
C PRO A 111 -1.40 -5.95 1.42
N TRP A 112 -1.78 -4.82 0.82
CA TRP A 112 -1.21 -4.35 -0.44
C TRP A 112 0.28 -4.00 -0.30
N THR A 113 0.69 -3.44 0.85
CA THR A 113 2.11 -3.21 1.15
C THR A 113 2.87 -4.52 1.20
N ALA A 114 2.34 -5.55 1.85
CA ALA A 114 2.98 -6.86 1.88
C ALA A 114 3.08 -7.46 0.47
N LEU A 115 2.02 -7.35 -0.34
CA LEU A 115 2.05 -7.81 -1.73
C LEU A 115 3.07 -7.04 -2.58
N TRP A 116 3.16 -5.72 -2.42
CA TRP A 116 4.17 -4.90 -3.07
C TRP A 116 5.59 -5.35 -2.70
N LEU A 117 5.83 -5.63 -1.41
CA LEU A 117 7.13 -6.14 -0.92
C LEU A 117 7.46 -7.52 -1.49
N TYR A 118 6.47 -8.38 -1.68
CA TYR A 118 6.65 -9.66 -2.37
C TYR A 118 7.13 -9.46 -3.82
N TYR A 119 6.50 -8.56 -4.57
CA TYR A 119 6.93 -8.26 -5.94
C TYR A 119 8.28 -7.54 -6.00
N TYR A 120 8.59 -6.73 -4.99
CA TYR A 120 9.92 -6.16 -4.83
C TYR A 120 10.99 -7.25 -4.67
N GLU A 121 10.76 -8.27 -3.85
CA GLU A 121 11.68 -9.42 -3.74
C GLU A 121 11.86 -10.14 -5.07
N LEU A 122 10.77 -10.39 -5.83
CA LEU A 122 10.87 -10.98 -7.16
C LEU A 122 11.63 -10.10 -8.16
N TRP A 123 11.47 -8.78 -8.05
CA TRP A 123 12.21 -7.83 -8.88
C TRP A 123 13.71 -7.82 -8.54
N LEU A 124 14.08 -7.99 -7.27
CA LEU A 124 15.49 -8.16 -6.88
C LEU A 124 16.11 -9.39 -7.55
N ASP A 125 15.35 -10.47 -7.65
CA ASP A 125 15.82 -11.73 -8.23
C ASP A 125 15.85 -11.72 -9.76
N THR A 126 14.85 -11.11 -10.39
CA THR A 126 14.62 -11.23 -11.85
C THR A 126 14.94 -9.96 -12.65
N GLY A 127 15.06 -8.82 -11.99
CA GLY A 127 15.16 -7.50 -12.62
C GLY A 127 13.85 -7.02 -13.29
N LYS A 128 12.78 -7.83 -13.29
CA LYS A 128 11.49 -7.53 -13.92
C LYS A 128 10.40 -7.32 -12.86
N TRP A 129 9.58 -6.29 -13.04
CA TRP A 129 8.46 -6.08 -12.12
C TRP A 129 7.28 -6.97 -12.52
N LEU A 130 7.04 -8.01 -11.73
CA LEU A 130 5.96 -8.99 -11.96
C LEU A 130 4.68 -8.65 -11.19
N GLY A 131 4.68 -7.52 -10.47
CA GLY A 131 3.51 -7.04 -9.76
C GLY A 131 2.48 -6.46 -10.70
N PRO A 132 1.22 -6.30 -10.24
CA PRO A 132 0.22 -5.58 -11.00
C PRO A 132 0.77 -4.19 -11.37
N SER A 133 0.97 -3.98 -12.66
CA SER A 133 1.42 -2.72 -13.22
C SER A 133 0.18 -1.88 -13.51
N SER A 134 -0.24 -1.07 -12.53
CA SER A 134 -1.33 -0.12 -12.80
C SER A 134 -0.90 1.05 -13.71
N HIS A 135 0.37 1.07 -14.15
CA HIS A 135 1.01 2.18 -14.86
C HIS A 135 1.99 1.72 -15.93
N SER A 136 1.50 1.31 -17.10
CA SER A 136 2.36 1.20 -18.29
C SER A 136 2.78 2.58 -18.84
N ALA A 137 2.18 3.70 -18.42
CA ALA A 137 2.38 5.01 -19.05
C ALA A 137 2.64 6.24 -18.12
N ASP A 138 2.77 6.10 -16.80
CA ASP A 138 2.98 7.27 -15.91
C ASP A 138 4.47 7.65 -15.79
N ARG A 139 4.82 8.88 -16.20
CA ARG A 139 6.19 9.43 -16.19
C ARG A 139 6.68 9.87 -14.81
N HIS A 140 5.82 9.92 -13.80
CA HIS A 140 6.17 10.35 -12.44
C HIS A 140 6.65 9.22 -11.51
N LEU A 141 6.61 7.97 -11.99
CA LEU A 141 7.15 6.81 -11.27
C LEU A 141 8.62 6.60 -11.61
N GLN A 142 9.43 6.30 -10.60
CA GLN A 142 10.79 5.82 -10.84
C GLN A 142 10.73 4.41 -11.45
N GLY A 143 11.55 4.15 -12.47
CA GLY A 143 11.69 2.82 -13.08
C GLY A 143 10.68 2.49 -14.19
N GLY A 144 10.06 3.49 -14.83
CA GLY A 144 9.33 3.28 -16.08
C GLY A 144 10.21 2.54 -17.09
N TYR A 145 9.67 1.49 -17.69
CA TYR A 145 10.34 0.46 -18.51
C TYR A 145 11.06 -0.65 -17.71
N ALA A 146 10.29 -1.53 -17.07
CA ALA A 146 10.79 -2.81 -16.52
C ALA A 146 10.21 -4.06 -17.22
N ASN A 147 9.58 -3.92 -18.39
CA ASN A 147 9.23 -5.03 -19.28
C ASN A 147 9.88 -4.83 -20.65
N PRO A 148 11.13 -5.29 -20.87
CA PRO A 148 11.73 -5.26 -22.20
C PRO A 148 11.35 -6.49 -23.05
N ALA A 149 10.07 -6.91 -23.05
CA ALA A 149 9.71 -8.17 -23.72
C ALA A 149 8.34 -8.24 -24.42
N GLU A 150 7.57 -7.15 -24.55
CA GLU A 150 6.28 -7.21 -25.28
C GLU A 150 6.25 -6.42 -26.59
N ASP A 151 7.39 -5.93 -27.07
CA ASP A 151 7.50 -5.28 -28.37
C ASP A 151 8.43 -6.13 -29.26
N ASN A 152 7.95 -7.27 -29.77
CA ASN A 152 8.43 -7.95 -31.01
C ASN A 152 7.77 -9.34 -31.19
N GLU A 153 6.47 -9.38 -31.43
CA GLU A 153 5.84 -10.42 -32.26
C GLU A 153 4.74 -9.75 -33.09
N GLU A 154 5.15 -8.88 -34.03
CA GLU A 154 4.33 -8.65 -35.22
C GLU A 154 4.65 -9.76 -36.23
N ILE A 155 3.56 -10.39 -36.64
CA ILE A 155 3.40 -11.59 -37.44
C ILE A 155 4.02 -11.40 -38.83
N SER A 156 4.66 -12.48 -39.32
CA SER A 156 5.19 -12.64 -40.68
C SER A 156 4.16 -12.42 -41.78
#